data_AF-A0A844C5W2-F1
#
_entry.id   AF-A0A844C5W2-F1
#
_cell.length_a   1.000
_cell.length_b   1.000
_cell.length_c   1.000
_cell.angle_alpha   90.00
_cell.angle_beta   90.00
_cell.angle_gamma   90.00
#
_symmetry.space_group_name_H-M   'P 1'
#
loop_
_entity.id
_entity.type
_entity.pdbx_description
1 polymer ?
#
loop_
_entity_poly.entity_id
_entity_poly.type
_entity_poly.pdbx_seq_one_letter_code
_entity_poly.pdbx_strand_id
1 'polypeptide(L)'
;MAMPTGVELHNGKIRIWFLYKGKRCREILKGWQVTNGNLKKAGQLRAKVTGDIQLGVFDYAAQFPESKAAKKFSSTLRISGFKELSDAYYQAKELEMSYASLRNLKSTLVTLNKLIGSNTQIADIQQLDVLS
;
A
#
# COMPACT_ATOMS: atom_id res chain seq x y z
N MET A 1 -13.03 -28.39 -20.59
CA MET A 1 -12.75 -26.94 -20.80
C MET A 1 -11.45 -26.61 -20.09
N ALA A 2 -10.42 -26.17 -20.84
CA ALA A 2 -9.14 -25.79 -20.25
C ALA A 2 -9.27 -24.44 -19.52
N MET A 3 -8.85 -24.38 -18.25
CA MET A 3 -8.84 -23.12 -17.51
C MET A 3 -7.70 -22.23 -18.02
N PRO A 4 -7.91 -20.90 -18.14
CA PRO A 4 -6.85 -19.97 -18.52
C PRO A 4 -5.67 -20.04 -17.53
N THR A 5 -4.45 -19.88 -18.04
CA THR A 5 -3.22 -19.97 -17.22
C THR A 5 -3.26 -19.00 -16.05
N GLY A 6 -3.11 -19.52 -14.84
CA GLY A 6 -3.10 -18.70 -13.62
C GLY A 6 -4.47 -18.45 -13.00
N VAL A 7 -5.55 -19.01 -13.56
CA VAL A 7 -6.91 -18.94 -13.00
C VAL A 7 -7.25 -20.28 -12.33
N GLU A 8 -7.68 -20.21 -11.07
CA GLU A 8 -8.06 -21.36 -10.25
C GLU A 8 -9.47 -21.18 -9.72
N LEU A 9 -10.17 -22.30 -9.53
CA LEU A 9 -11.43 -22.35 -8.80
C LEU A 9 -11.17 -22.80 -7.37
N HIS A 10 -11.65 -22.02 -6.41
CA HIS A 10 -11.50 -22.34 -4.98
C HIS A 10 -12.78 -22.01 -4.23
N ASN A 11 -13.43 -23.03 -3.65
CA ASN A 11 -14.68 -22.92 -2.89
C ASN A 11 -15.77 -22.11 -3.62
N GLY A 12 -15.97 -22.39 -4.91
CA GLY A 12 -16.97 -21.69 -5.73
C GLY A 12 -16.62 -20.24 -6.07
N LYS A 13 -15.35 -19.83 -5.90
CA LYS A 13 -14.85 -18.50 -6.25
C LYS A 13 -13.70 -18.60 -7.23
N ILE A 14 -13.58 -17.58 -8.08
CA ILE A 14 -12.47 -17.45 -9.02
C ILE A 14 -11.28 -16.83 -8.28
N ARG A 15 -10.11 -17.46 -8.41
CA ARG A 15 -8.83 -16.96 -7.90
C ARG A 15 -7.86 -16.82 -9.05
N ILE A 16 -7.00 -15.81 -8.97
CA ILE A 16 -5.83 -15.70 -9.84
C ILE A 16 -4.54 -15.84 -9.03
N TRP A 17 -3.51 -16.42 -9.64
CA TRP A 17 -2.18 -16.44 -9.06
C TRP A 17 -1.15 -15.83 -10.01
N PHE A 18 -0.20 -15.11 -9.43
CA PHE A 18 0.90 -14.45 -10.12
C PHE A 18 2.11 -14.31 -9.20
N LEU A 19 3.27 -13.99 -9.78
CA LEU A 19 4.48 -13.69 -9.03
C LEU A 19 4.64 -12.17 -8.96
N TYR A 20 4.87 -11.66 -7.76
CA TYR A 20 5.19 -10.24 -7.55
C TYR A 20 6.32 -10.13 -6.53
N LYS A 21 7.38 -9.41 -6.87
CA LYS A 21 8.60 -9.26 -6.04
C LYS A 21 9.13 -10.60 -5.51
N GLY A 22 9.19 -11.62 -6.38
CA GLY A 22 9.65 -12.97 -6.04
C GLY A 22 8.70 -13.80 -5.15
N LYS A 23 7.54 -13.26 -4.76
CA LYS A 23 6.55 -13.97 -3.92
C LYS A 23 5.33 -14.39 -4.74
N ARG A 24 4.85 -15.60 -4.50
CA ARG A 24 3.61 -16.11 -5.12
C ARG A 24 2.39 -15.50 -4.44
N CYS A 25 1.64 -14.71 -5.21
CA CYS A 25 0.42 -14.05 -4.80
C CYS A 25 -0.80 -14.84 -5.28
N ARG A 26 -1.82 -14.93 -4.44
CA ARG A 26 -3.07 -15.67 -4.71
C ARG A 26 -4.24 -14.79 -4.31
N GLU A 27 -4.91 -14.20 -5.29
CA GLU A 27 -5.97 -13.21 -5.09
C GLU A 27 -7.32 -13.76 -5.52
N ILE A 28 -8.31 -13.66 -4.63
CA ILE A 28 -9.69 -14.08 -4.90
C ILE A 28 -10.45 -12.90 -5.51
N LEU A 29 -11.05 -13.10 -6.68
CA LEU A 29 -11.87 -12.09 -7.33
C LEU A 29 -13.26 -12.06 -6.66
N LYS A 30 -13.43 -11.16 -5.70
CA LYS A 30 -14.69 -10.98 -4.98
C LYS A 30 -15.77 -10.43 -5.92
N GLY A 31 -17.01 -10.90 -5.76
CA GLY A 31 -18.15 -10.49 -6.60
C GLY A 31 -18.25 -11.18 -7.95
N TRP A 32 -17.31 -12.07 -8.29
CA TRP A 32 -17.31 -12.78 -9.57
C TRP A 32 -17.93 -14.16 -9.41
N GLN A 33 -19.00 -14.41 -10.15
CA GLN A 33 -19.60 -15.73 -10.26
C GLN A 33 -18.75 -16.64 -11.16
N VAL A 34 -18.76 -17.93 -10.89
CA VAL A 34 -18.05 -18.95 -11.69
C VAL A 34 -18.79 -19.16 -13.01
N THR A 35 -18.47 -18.33 -13.99
CA THR A 35 -18.99 -18.43 -15.35
C THR A 35 -17.84 -18.44 -16.35
N ASN A 36 -18.05 -19.05 -17.51
CA ASN A 36 -17.02 -19.11 -18.57
C ASN A 36 -16.56 -17.70 -19.01
N GLY A 37 -17.47 -16.72 -19.03
CA GLY A 37 -17.13 -15.33 -19.33
C GLY A 37 -16.22 -14.69 -18.27
N ASN A 38 -16.50 -14.94 -16.99
CA ASN A 38 -15.70 -14.44 -15.88
C ASN A 38 -14.34 -15.15 -15.79
N LEU A 39 -14.25 -16.44 -16.13
CA LEU A 39 -12.97 -17.14 -16.22
C LEU A 39 -12.07 -16.52 -17.30
N LYS A 40 -12.63 -16.18 -18.48
CA LYS A 40 -11.88 -15.50 -19.54
C LYS A 40 -11.40 -14.11 -19.10
N LYS A 41 -12.29 -13.32 -18.47
CA LYS A 41 -11.94 -12.00 -17.92
C LYS A 41 -10.88 -12.11 -16.81
N ALA A 42 -10.90 -13.14 -15.97
CA ALA A 42 -9.90 -13.37 -14.94
C ALA A 42 -8.52 -13.67 -15.53
N GLY A 43 -8.47 -14.43 -16.63
CA GLY A 43 -7.25 -14.65 -17.39
C GLY A 43 -6.67 -13.35 -17.97
N GLN A 44 -7.53 -12.48 -18.53
CA GLN A 44 -7.13 -11.16 -19.03
C GLN A 44 -6.62 -10.25 -17.91
N LEU A 45 -7.29 -10.24 -16.76
CA LEU A 45 -6.85 -9.49 -15.57
C LEU A 45 -5.46 -9.95 -15.12
N ARG A 46 -5.23 -11.26 -15.05
CA ARG A 46 -3.92 -11.83 -14.69
C ARG A 46 -2.84 -11.46 -15.72
N ALA A 47 -3.17 -11.44 -17.01
CA ALA A 47 -2.26 -10.99 -18.06
C ALA A 47 -1.90 -9.50 -17.89
N LYS A 48 -2.90 -8.63 -17.65
CA LYS A 48 -2.68 -7.21 -17.36
C LYS A 48 -1.77 -7.01 -16.15
N VAL A 49 -2.08 -7.67 -15.02
CA VAL A 49 -1.27 -7.61 -13.79
C VAL A 49 0.17 -8.03 -14.07
N THR A 50 0.37 -9.12 -14.81
CA THR A 50 1.73 -9.59 -15.13
C THR A 50 2.47 -8.58 -16.02
N GLY A 51 1.78 -7.96 -16.98
CA GLY A 51 2.34 -6.88 -17.81
C GLY A 51 2.73 -5.64 -17.00
N ASP A 52 1.83 -5.17 -16.14
CA ASP A 52 2.10 -4.01 -15.26
C ASP A 52 3.30 -4.29 -14.34
N ILE A 53 3.46 -5.53 -13.86
CA ILE A 53 4.60 -5.96 -13.04
C ILE A 53 5.90 -5.91 -13.84
N GLN A 54 5.89 -6.38 -15.09
CA GLN A 54 7.06 -6.34 -15.97
C GLN A 54 7.47 -4.91 -16.31
N LEU A 55 6.49 -4.01 -16.48
CA LEU A 55 6.73 -2.58 -16.71
C LEU A 55 7.13 -1.81 -15.45
N GLY A 56 7.05 -2.44 -14.26
CA GLY A 56 7.39 -1.80 -12.99
C GLY A 56 6.36 -0.78 -12.49
N VAL A 57 5.20 -0.67 -13.14
CA VAL A 57 4.13 0.31 -12.80
C VAL A 57 3.04 -0.30 -11.91
N PHE A 58 3.17 -1.57 -11.54
CA PHE A 58 2.16 -2.29 -10.79
C PHE A 58 2.08 -1.87 -9.31
N ASP A 59 0.97 -1.23 -8.94
CA ASP A 59 0.58 -1.00 -7.54
C ASP A 59 -0.39 -2.11 -7.06
N TYR A 60 0.11 -2.98 -6.19
CA TYR A 60 -0.65 -4.08 -5.60
C TYR A 60 -1.85 -3.59 -4.79
N ALA A 61 -1.68 -2.52 -4.02
CA ALA A 61 -2.73 -2.00 -3.14
C ALA A 61 -3.82 -1.29 -3.94
N ALA A 62 -3.46 -0.63 -5.05
CA ALA A 62 -4.43 -0.04 -5.96
C ALA A 62 -5.26 -1.10 -6.70
N GLN A 63 -4.62 -2.19 -7.14
CA GLN A 63 -5.30 -3.24 -7.89
C GLN A 63 -6.13 -4.17 -7.00
N PHE A 64 -5.66 -4.45 -5.78
CA PHE A 64 -6.33 -5.34 -4.82
C PHE A 64 -6.46 -4.66 -3.44
N PRO A 65 -7.31 -3.62 -3.32
CA PRO A 65 -7.42 -2.81 -2.09
C PRO A 65 -7.91 -3.62 -0.89
N GLU A 66 -8.76 -4.62 -1.12
CA GLU A 66 -9.29 -5.47 -0.04
C GLU A 66 -8.43 -6.72 0.22
N SER A 67 -7.27 -6.86 -0.42
CA SER A 67 -6.40 -8.01 -0.22
C SER A 67 -5.66 -7.92 1.11
N LYS A 68 -5.69 -9.02 1.88
CA LYS A 68 -4.83 -9.19 3.05
C LYS A 68 -3.34 -9.18 2.68
N ALA A 69 -3.00 -9.54 1.44
CA ALA A 69 -1.63 -9.53 0.94
C ALA A 69 -1.16 -8.14 0.52
N ALA A 70 -2.05 -7.16 0.31
CA ALA A 70 -1.66 -5.78 0.03
C ALA A 70 -0.75 -5.20 1.13
N LYS A 71 -1.03 -5.53 2.39
CA LYS A 71 -0.18 -5.16 3.55
C LYS A 71 1.25 -5.74 3.49
N LYS A 72 1.46 -6.84 2.77
CA LYS A 72 2.78 -7.49 2.65
C LYS A 72 3.64 -6.86 1.56
N PHE A 73 3.03 -6.13 0.63
CA PHE A 73 3.69 -5.56 -0.53
C PHE A 73 3.69 -4.04 -0.55
N SER A 74 3.10 -3.39 0.46
CA SER A 74 3.39 -2.00 0.81
C SER A 74 4.83 -1.91 1.32
N SER A 75 5.78 -1.99 0.40
CA SER A 75 7.21 -1.80 0.66
C SER A 75 7.55 -0.34 0.98
N THR A 76 6.62 0.57 0.71
CA THR A 76 6.68 1.95 1.15
C THR A 76 5.79 2.04 2.37
N LEU A 77 6.34 2.42 3.53
CA LEU A 77 5.53 2.97 4.62
C LEU A 77 4.71 4.09 3.98
N ARG A 78 3.41 3.84 3.77
CA ARG A 78 2.51 4.85 3.24
C ARG A 78 2.12 5.69 4.44
N ILE A 79 3.07 6.48 4.89
CA ILE A 79 2.88 7.44 5.96
C ILE A 79 1.80 8.39 5.47
N SER A 80 0.66 8.33 6.12
CA SER A 80 -0.53 9.07 5.70
C SER A 80 -0.86 10.16 6.71
N GLY A 81 -0.60 9.92 7.99
CA GLY A 81 -0.76 10.90 9.06
C GLY A 81 0.50 11.69 9.36
N PHE A 82 0.32 12.95 9.74
CA PHE A 82 1.40 13.86 10.12
C PHE A 82 2.21 13.37 11.34
N LYS A 83 1.54 12.74 12.31
CA LYS A 83 2.23 12.15 13.47
C LYS A 83 3.17 11.01 13.06
N GLU A 84 2.69 10.12 12.21
CA GLU A 84 3.48 8.99 11.70
C GLU A 84 4.71 9.50 10.91
N LEU A 85 4.56 10.60 10.17
CA LEU A 85 5.66 11.27 9.48
C LEU A 85 6.68 11.84 10.44
N SER A 86 6.19 12.56 11.47
CA SER A 86 7.03 13.18 12.49
C SER A 86 7.84 12.13 13.25
N ASP A 87 7.22 11.01 13.61
CA ASP A 87 7.87 9.91 14.32
C ASP A 87 8.95 9.24 13.44
N ALA A 88 8.64 9.00 12.15
CA ALA A 88 9.61 8.44 11.21
C ALA A 88 10.81 9.38 10.99
N TYR A 89 10.55 10.69 10.87
CA TYR A 89 11.59 11.70 10.74
C TYR A 89 12.47 11.77 12.00
N TYR A 90 11.87 11.73 13.18
CA TYR A 90 12.59 11.72 14.45
C TYR A 90 13.54 10.51 14.55
N GLN A 91 13.05 9.30 14.26
CA GLN A 91 13.87 8.07 14.30
C GLN A 91 15.03 8.11 13.30
N ALA A 92 14.80 8.63 12.09
CA ALA A 92 15.86 8.78 11.11
C ALA A 92 16.96 9.75 11.59
N LYS A 93 16.56 10.86 12.23
CA LYS A 93 17.49 11.87 12.74
C LYS A 93 18.21 11.44 14.01
N GLU A 94 17.62 10.54 14.81
CA GLU A 94 18.23 10.00 16.03
C GLU A 94 19.58 9.31 15.77
N LEU A 95 19.74 8.70 14.60
CA LEU A 95 20.98 8.03 14.19
C LEU A 95 22.07 9.00 13.73
N GLU A 96 21.72 10.24 13.38
CA GLU A 96 22.63 11.21 12.75
C GLU A 96 23.06 12.34 13.70
N MET A 97 22.32 12.59 14.78
CA MET A 97 22.42 13.84 15.54
C MET A 97 22.90 13.68 16.99
N SER A 98 23.53 14.73 17.53
CA SER A 98 23.90 14.80 18.95
C SER A 98 22.66 14.89 19.87
N TYR A 99 22.79 14.40 21.10
CA TYR A 99 21.70 14.33 22.07
C TYR A 99 20.98 15.68 22.33
N ALA A 100 21.75 16.76 22.47
CA ALA A 100 21.21 18.10 22.69
C ALA A 100 20.35 18.59 21.51
N SER A 101 20.78 18.30 20.28
CA SER A 101 20.07 18.69 19.05
C SER A 101 18.80 17.87 18.85
N LEU A 102 18.83 16.58 19.20
CA LEU A 102 17.66 15.70 19.16
C LEU A 102 16.58 16.13 20.16
N ARG A 103 16.97 16.56 21.36
CA ARG A 103 16.03 17.06 22.36
C ARG A 103 15.26 18.28 21.85
N ASN A 104 15.96 19.20 21.19
CA ASN A 104 15.33 20.38 20.59
C ASN A 104 14.38 19.98 19.46
N LEU A 105 14.83 19.10 18.56
CA LEU A 105 13.99 18.57 17.48
C LEU A 105 12.72 17.90 18.01
N LYS A 106 12.84 17.07 19.05
CA LYS A 106 11.69 16.42 19.70
C LYS A 106 10.68 17.44 20.20
N SER A 107 11.15 18.50 20.86
CA SER A 107 10.28 19.56 21.36
C SER A 107 9.54 20.27 20.24
N THR A 108 10.23 20.58 19.13
CA THR A 108 9.61 21.20 17.95
C THR A 108 8.55 20.28 17.32
N LEU A 109 8.85 18.99 17.14
CA LEU A 109 7.90 18.02 16.60
C LEU A 109 6.65 17.86 17.48
N VAL A 110 6.79 17.93 18.81
CA VAL A 110 5.64 17.91 19.73
C VAL A 110 4.74 19.13 19.52
N THR A 111 5.33 20.32 19.37
CA THR A 111 4.56 21.54 19.10
C THR A 111 3.85 21.46 17.74
N LEU A 112 4.56 21.04 16.68
CA LEU A 112 3.98 20.89 15.35
C LEU A 112 2.82 19.87 15.34
N ASN A 113 2.95 18.75 16.04
CA ASN A 113 1.88 17.76 16.16
C ASN A 113 0.64 18.28 16.90
N LYS A 114 0.80 19.27 17.78
CA LYS A 114 -0.32 19.93 18.46
C LYS A 114 -1.01 20.96 17.56
N LEU A 115 -0.23 21.72 16.78
CA LEU A 115 -0.76 22.75 15.88
C LEU A 115 -1.48 22.14 14.68
N ILE A 116 -0.82 21.23 13.96
CA ILE A 116 -1.37 20.60 12.74
C ILE A 116 -2.41 19.53 13.08
N GLY A 117 -2.29 18.90 14.25
CA GLY A 117 -3.15 17.79 14.67
C GLY A 117 -2.56 16.42 14.32
N SER A 118 -2.57 15.51 15.28
CA SER A 118 -1.89 14.21 15.18
C SER A 118 -2.48 13.27 14.13
N ASN A 119 -3.77 13.42 13.82
CA ASN A 119 -4.52 12.58 12.89
C ASN A 119 -4.68 13.21 11.50
N THR A 120 -4.12 14.40 11.30
CA THR A 120 -4.23 15.13 10.03
C THR A 120 -3.51 14.36 8.93
N GLN A 121 -4.20 14.13 7.82
CA GLN A 121 -3.61 13.50 6.66
C GLN A 121 -2.63 14.48 6.01
N ILE A 122 -1.46 13.99 5.59
CA ILE A 122 -0.43 14.83 4.96
C ILE A 122 -0.97 15.54 3.71
N ALA A 123 -1.84 14.87 2.96
CA ALA A 123 -2.48 15.44 1.77
C ALA A 123 -3.41 16.62 2.07
N ASP A 124 -3.90 16.73 3.30
CA ASP A 124 -4.88 17.73 3.70
C ASP A 124 -4.23 18.96 4.36
N ILE A 125 -2.93 18.91 4.70
CA ILE A 125 -2.20 20.02 5.35
C ILE A 125 -2.14 21.22 4.42
N GLN A 126 -2.71 22.34 4.86
CA GLN A 126 -2.66 23.63 4.19
C GLN A 126 -1.62 24.56 4.81
N GLN A 127 -1.27 25.63 4.09
CA GLN A 127 -0.32 26.63 4.58
C GLN A 127 -0.81 27.34 5.86
N LEU A 128 -2.12 27.48 6.03
CA LEU A 128 -2.74 28.04 7.24
C LEU A 128 -2.49 27.19 8.50
N ASP A 129 -2.40 25.87 8.34
CA ASP A 129 -2.18 24.94 9.46
C ASP A 129 -0.76 25.04 10.04
N VAL A 130 0.17 25.65 9.30
CA VAL A 130 1.57 25.85 9.69
C VAL A 130 1.83 27.25 10.23
N LEU A 131 0.97 28.22 9.90
CA LEU A 131 1.14 29.64 10.24
C LEU A 131 0.36 30.09 11.48
N SER A 132 -0.39 29.19 12.12
CA SER A 132 -1.17 29.45 13.35
C SER A 132 -0.35 29.21 14.61
#